data_AF-A0A7J7L558-F1
#
_entry.id   AF-A0A7J7L558-F1
#
_cell.length_a   1.000
_cell.length_b   1.000
_cell.length_c   1.000
_cell.angle_alpha   90.00
_cell.angle_beta   90.00
_cell.angle_gamma   90.00
#
_symmetry.space_group_name_H-M   'P 1'
#
loop_
_entity.id
_entity.type
_entity.pdbx_description
1 polymer ?
#
loop_
_entity_poly.entity_id
_entity_poly.type
_entity_poly.pdbx_seq_one_letter_code
_entity_poly.pdbx_strand_id
1 'polypeptide(L)'
;MIEFPKVPPTGEDNIDLDQAYVSKDVPLNQKKGTWFRIYRPTKTPSSVNKVAKITIILFFHMGGFTAFHPDITIFNQPCGRFVSELPCIVLSLDYRLAPENRLPAAYDDAVELLYWLKQQTVELNGGNIAYRTGLCSSDLDLKPVKIAEIIMNQPFFGGERRTKSEIALANDEVLHMPVVDLCWNLALPLRANRDHEYTIPMTQGAYTHNISKLPKVLIRGFEGDPFLDR
;
A
#
# COMPACT_ATOMS: atom_id res chain seq x y z
N MET A 1 -3.96 -25.41 -3.54
CA MET A 1 -3.51 -24.00 -3.45
C MET A 1 -4.61 -23.18 -4.11
N ILE A 2 -5.19 -22.18 -3.43
CA ILE A 2 -6.22 -21.35 -4.07
C ILE A 2 -5.49 -20.44 -5.06
N GLU A 3 -5.77 -20.62 -6.35
CA GLU A 3 -5.26 -19.73 -7.39
C GLU A 3 -6.24 -18.56 -7.54
N PHE A 4 -5.71 -17.34 -7.41
CA PHE A 4 -6.49 -16.14 -7.67
C PHE A 4 -6.28 -15.71 -9.13
N PRO A 5 -7.33 -15.24 -9.81
CA PRO A 5 -7.20 -14.78 -11.18
C PRO A 5 -6.21 -13.61 -11.24
N LYS A 6 -5.26 -13.72 -12.18
CA LYS A 6 -4.25 -12.71 -12.46
C LYS A 6 -4.59 -11.95 -13.73
N VAL A 7 -4.18 -10.69 -13.78
CA VAL A 7 -4.33 -9.80 -14.93
C VAL A 7 -2.93 -9.49 -15.45
N PRO A 8 -2.60 -9.77 -16.73
CA PRO A 8 -1.33 -9.34 -17.30
C PRO A 8 -1.27 -7.82 -17.45
N PRO A 9 -0.07 -7.20 -17.51
CA PRO A 9 0.02 -5.79 -17.85
C PRO A 9 -0.48 -5.59 -19.29
N THR A 10 -1.11 -4.45 -19.56
CA THR A 10 -1.67 -4.18 -20.90
C THR A 10 -0.59 -3.96 -21.95
N GLY A 11 0.62 -3.56 -21.53
CA GLY A 11 1.72 -3.22 -22.43
C GLY A 11 1.58 -1.82 -23.03
N GLU A 12 2.60 -1.40 -23.79
CA GLU A 12 2.61 -0.13 -24.54
C GLU A 12 2.27 -0.35 -26.04
N ASP A 13 2.33 -1.59 -26.52
CA ASP A 13 2.09 -1.95 -27.92
C ASP A 13 0.61 -2.28 -28.16
N ASN A 14 -0.02 -1.66 -29.17
CA ASN A 14 -1.46 -1.73 -29.48
C ASN A 14 -2.39 -1.15 -28.40
N ILE A 15 -2.19 0.14 -28.07
CA ILE A 15 -3.17 0.90 -27.28
C ILE A 15 -4.48 0.99 -28.08
N ASP A 16 -5.53 0.31 -27.61
CA ASP A 16 -6.89 0.53 -28.11
C ASP A 16 -7.28 1.99 -27.83
N LEU A 17 -7.81 2.70 -28.83
CA LEU A 17 -8.17 4.12 -28.75
C LEU A 17 -9.24 4.40 -27.68
N ASP A 18 -9.99 3.36 -27.29
CA ASP A 18 -11.02 3.41 -26.26
C ASP A 18 -10.51 3.05 -24.84
N GLN A 19 -9.27 2.57 -24.72
CA GLN A 19 -8.71 2.18 -23.44
C GLN A 19 -8.38 3.42 -22.59
N ALA A 20 -8.96 3.53 -21.39
CA ALA A 20 -8.78 4.68 -20.51
C ALA A 20 -7.37 4.77 -19.86
N TYR A 21 -6.71 3.63 -19.66
CA TYR A 21 -5.40 3.54 -19.02
C TYR A 21 -4.58 2.39 -19.59
N VAL A 22 -3.25 2.48 -19.47
CA VAL A 22 -2.33 1.37 -19.75
C VAL A 22 -1.50 1.04 -18.51
N SER A 23 -1.02 -0.20 -18.42
CA SER A 23 -0.19 -0.66 -17.32
C SER A 23 1.05 -1.45 -17.76
N LYS A 24 2.10 -1.38 -16.96
CA LYS A 24 3.39 -2.03 -17.19
C LYS A 24 4.03 -2.49 -15.90
N ASP A 25 4.69 -3.63 -15.92
CA ASP A 25 5.47 -4.14 -14.80
C ASP A 25 6.90 -3.63 -14.87
N VAL A 26 7.41 -3.06 -13.77
CA VAL A 26 8.72 -2.42 -13.69
C VAL A 26 9.51 -3.06 -12.54
N PRO A 27 10.70 -3.63 -12.81
CA PRO A 27 11.58 -4.09 -11.75
C PRO A 27 12.00 -2.93 -10.85
N LEU A 28 11.86 -3.09 -9.53
CA LEU A 28 12.32 -2.12 -8.54
C LEU A 28 13.71 -2.50 -8.05
N ASN A 29 13.87 -3.73 -7.57
CA ASN A 29 15.14 -4.25 -7.11
C ASN A 29 15.29 -5.74 -7.46
N GLN A 30 16.15 -6.01 -8.44
CA GLN A 30 16.36 -7.36 -8.94
C GLN A 30 16.96 -8.32 -7.90
N LYS A 31 17.78 -7.81 -6.96
CA LYS A 31 18.36 -8.65 -5.89
C LYS A 31 17.32 -9.07 -4.86
N LYS A 32 16.33 -8.20 -4.60
CA LYS A 32 15.22 -8.45 -3.68
C LYS A 32 14.03 -9.14 -4.36
N GLY A 33 14.01 -9.20 -5.68
CA GLY A 33 12.89 -9.70 -6.46
C GLY A 33 11.67 -8.79 -6.45
N THR A 34 11.81 -7.52 -6.04
CA THR A 34 10.69 -6.58 -5.97
C THR A 34 10.46 -5.87 -7.29
N TRP A 35 9.18 -5.62 -7.60
CA TRP A 35 8.73 -4.90 -8.78
C TRP A 35 7.45 -4.14 -8.44
N PHE A 36 6.99 -3.27 -9.33
CA PHE A 36 5.68 -2.64 -9.20
C PHE A 36 5.00 -2.54 -10.56
N ARG A 37 3.67 -2.54 -10.56
CA ARG A 37 2.90 -2.22 -11.76
C ARG A 37 2.62 -0.72 -11.78
N ILE A 38 3.07 -0.04 -12.83
CA ILE A 38 2.68 1.33 -13.13
C ILE A 38 1.40 1.33 -13.97
N TYR A 39 0.44 2.16 -13.61
CA TYR A 39 -0.77 2.45 -14.37
C TYR A 39 -0.77 3.94 -14.72
N ARG A 40 -1.00 4.28 -15.99
CA ARG A 40 -1.08 5.68 -16.44
C ARG A 40 -2.26 5.90 -17.36
N PRO A 41 -2.84 7.11 -17.38
CA PRO A 41 -3.95 7.40 -18.27
C PRO A 41 -3.44 7.44 -19.71
N THR A 42 -4.26 7.00 -20.66
CA THR A 42 -3.95 7.13 -22.10
C THR A 42 -4.23 8.55 -22.60
N LYS A 43 -5.17 9.24 -21.95
CA LYS A 43 -5.58 10.61 -22.26
C LYS A 43 -5.27 11.50 -21.06
N THR A 44 -4.32 12.42 -21.19
CA THR A 44 -4.07 13.45 -20.18
C THR A 44 -4.94 14.68 -20.46
N PRO A 45 -5.56 15.31 -19.44
CA PRO A 45 -6.26 16.58 -19.62
C PRO A 45 -5.25 17.68 -19.98
N SER A 46 -5.00 17.87 -21.27
CA SER A 46 -4.16 18.97 -21.76
C SER A 46 -5.01 20.22 -21.82
N SER A 47 -4.75 21.20 -20.95
CA SER A 47 -5.26 22.56 -21.14
C SER A 47 -4.15 23.44 -21.71
N VAL A 48 -4.48 24.23 -22.73
CA VAL A 48 -3.52 24.96 -23.60
C VAL A 48 -2.56 25.90 -22.84
N ASN A 49 -2.81 26.19 -21.55
CA ASN A 49 -2.00 27.12 -20.74
C ASN A 49 -1.70 26.65 -19.30
N LYS A 50 -1.86 25.36 -18.96
CA LYS A 50 -1.49 24.81 -17.64
C LYS A 50 -0.86 23.43 -17.78
N VAL A 51 0.33 23.26 -17.20
CA VAL A 51 0.88 21.93 -16.89
C VAL A 51 -0.11 21.24 -15.97
N ALA A 52 -0.75 20.16 -16.43
CA ALA A 52 -1.63 19.37 -15.60
C ALA A 52 -0.81 18.77 -14.45
N LYS A 53 -1.17 19.10 -13.21
CA LYS A 53 -0.62 18.39 -12.05
C LYS A 53 -1.23 16.99 -12.06
N ILE A 54 -0.38 15.98 -12.21
CA ILE A 54 -0.77 14.56 -12.13
C ILE A 54 -0.41 14.08 -10.72
N THR A 55 -1.36 13.45 -10.05
CA THR A 55 -1.13 12.79 -8.76
C THR A 55 -0.60 11.38 -9.01
N ILE A 56 0.48 10.96 -8.36
CA ILE A 56 0.81 9.52 -8.26
C ILE A 56 0.20 8.95 -6.99
N ILE A 57 -0.26 7.73 -7.08
CA ILE A 57 -0.81 6.93 -6.00
C ILE A 57 0.12 5.73 -5.87
N LEU A 58 0.89 5.61 -4.79
CA LEU A 58 1.39 4.28 -4.44
C LEU A 58 0.19 3.45 -4.01
N PHE A 59 0.22 2.17 -4.33
CA PHE A 59 -0.78 1.22 -3.91
C PHE A 59 -0.06 0.02 -3.34
N PHE A 60 -0.44 -0.35 -2.11
CA PHE A 60 0.07 -1.54 -1.44
C PHE A 60 -1.09 -2.51 -1.29
N HIS A 61 -0.97 -3.69 -1.89
CA HIS A 61 -2.02 -4.70 -1.81
C HIS A 61 -2.20 -5.22 -0.37
N MET A 62 -3.39 -5.74 -0.08
CA MET A 62 -3.69 -6.39 1.19
C MET A 62 -3.08 -7.82 1.22
N GLY A 63 -3.39 -8.61 2.25
CA GLY A 63 -2.88 -9.99 2.38
C GLY A 63 -2.06 -10.23 3.64
N GLY A 64 -2.15 -9.33 4.63
CA GLY A 64 -1.54 -9.52 5.95
C GLY A 64 -0.02 -9.66 5.93
N PHE A 65 0.64 -9.06 4.93
CA PHE A 65 2.08 -9.20 4.63
C PHE A 65 2.53 -10.59 4.18
N THR A 66 1.62 -11.55 4.05
CA THR A 66 1.94 -12.96 3.79
C THR A 66 1.39 -13.48 2.46
N ALA A 67 0.53 -12.70 1.80
CA ALA A 67 -0.19 -13.16 0.62
C ALA A 67 -0.42 -12.03 -0.39
N PHE A 68 -0.75 -12.47 -1.60
CA PHE A 68 -1.14 -11.68 -2.75
C PHE A 68 -0.02 -10.89 -3.44
N HIS A 69 -0.34 -10.40 -4.63
CA HIS A 69 0.54 -9.67 -5.53
C HIS A 69 -0.27 -8.60 -6.28
N PRO A 70 0.38 -7.54 -6.83
CA PRO A 70 -0.28 -6.50 -7.63
C PRO A 70 -1.06 -7.01 -8.85
N ASP A 71 -0.65 -8.14 -9.42
CA ASP A 71 -1.25 -8.70 -10.63
C ASP A 71 -2.59 -9.42 -10.38
N ILE A 72 -3.01 -9.61 -9.13
CA ILE A 72 -4.28 -10.25 -8.81
C ILE A 72 -5.44 -9.29 -9.10
N THR A 73 -6.50 -9.80 -9.74
CA THR A 73 -7.66 -9.03 -10.23
C THR A 73 -8.23 -8.05 -9.19
N ILE A 74 -8.38 -8.47 -7.92
CA ILE A 74 -8.97 -7.64 -6.86
C ILE A 74 -8.11 -6.40 -6.52
N PHE A 75 -6.80 -6.45 -6.75
CA PHE A 75 -5.87 -5.33 -6.54
C PHE A 75 -5.60 -4.56 -7.84
N ASN A 76 -5.62 -5.24 -8.99
CA ASN A 76 -5.43 -4.62 -10.29
C ASN A 76 -6.61 -3.72 -10.69
N GLN A 77 -7.86 -4.16 -10.48
CA GLN A 77 -9.06 -3.41 -10.91
C GLN A 77 -9.23 -2.04 -10.24
N PRO A 78 -9.02 -1.87 -8.92
CA PRO A 78 -9.04 -0.55 -8.30
C PRO A 78 -7.98 0.41 -8.88
N CYS A 79 -6.77 -0.08 -9.17
CA CYS A 79 -5.71 0.73 -9.78
C CYS A 79 -6.12 1.28 -11.15
N GLY A 80 -6.71 0.44 -12.01
CA GLY A 80 -7.25 0.88 -13.30
C GLY A 80 -8.38 1.89 -13.17
N ARG A 81 -9.29 1.71 -12.20
CA ARG A 81 -10.39 2.66 -11.93
C ARG A 81 -9.88 4.02 -11.49
N PHE A 82 -8.92 4.08 -10.55
CA PHE A 82 -8.32 5.35 -10.13
C PHE A 82 -7.78 6.14 -11.32
N VAL A 83 -7.01 5.49 -12.19
CA VAL A 83 -6.41 6.15 -13.36
C VAL A 83 -7.45 6.55 -14.42
N SER A 84 -8.57 5.82 -14.51
CA SER A 84 -9.64 6.13 -15.46
C SER A 84 -10.51 7.30 -15.03
N GLU A 85 -10.67 7.49 -13.71
CA GLU A 85 -11.58 8.47 -13.13
C GLU A 85 -10.87 9.74 -12.62
N LEU A 86 -9.56 9.64 -12.33
CA LEU A 86 -8.75 10.71 -11.77
C LEU A 86 -7.54 11.01 -12.68
N PRO A 87 -7.05 12.26 -12.74
CA PRO A 87 -5.81 12.60 -13.41
C PRO A 87 -4.61 12.12 -12.58
N CYS A 88 -4.44 10.80 -12.48
CA CYS A 88 -3.44 10.16 -11.64
C CYS A 88 -2.69 9.03 -12.35
N ILE A 89 -1.52 8.70 -11.82
CA ILE A 89 -0.75 7.49 -12.12
C ILE A 89 -0.79 6.62 -10.86
N VAL A 90 -0.87 5.30 -10.99
CA VAL A 90 -0.81 4.39 -9.84
C VAL A 90 0.45 3.53 -9.92
N LEU A 91 1.18 3.36 -8.82
CA LEU A 91 2.31 2.45 -8.67
C LEU A 91 1.94 1.37 -7.63
N SER A 92 1.60 0.18 -8.10
CA SER A 92 1.20 -0.94 -7.23
C SER A 92 2.39 -1.84 -6.91
N LEU A 93 2.91 -1.75 -5.68
CA LEU A 93 4.15 -2.41 -5.26
C LEU A 93 3.94 -3.90 -4.95
N ASP A 94 4.81 -4.74 -5.51
CA ASP A 94 5.02 -6.12 -5.08
C ASP A 94 6.14 -6.15 -4.02
N TYR A 95 5.74 -5.98 -2.76
CA TYR A 95 6.67 -5.99 -1.64
C TYR A 95 6.99 -7.42 -1.20
N ARG A 96 8.15 -7.63 -0.57
CA ARG A 96 8.52 -8.97 -0.10
C ARG A 96 7.57 -9.46 0.99
N LEU A 97 7.14 -10.71 0.85
CA LEU A 97 6.20 -11.36 1.78
C LEU A 97 6.92 -12.09 2.91
N ALA A 98 6.23 -12.15 4.05
CA ALA A 98 6.54 -13.02 5.15
C ALA A 98 5.97 -14.44 4.91
N PRO A 99 6.56 -15.49 5.53
CA PRO A 99 7.62 -15.46 6.56
C PRO A 99 9.05 -15.32 6.04
N GLU A 100 9.29 -15.45 4.74
CA GLU A 100 10.63 -15.42 4.15
C GLU A 100 11.30 -14.07 4.39
N ASN A 101 10.52 -12.99 4.37
CA ASN A 101 10.97 -11.62 4.59
C ASN A 101 10.06 -10.95 5.64
N ARG A 102 10.34 -11.22 6.92
CA ARG A 102 9.64 -10.58 8.05
C ARG A 102 9.80 -9.07 8.03
N LEU A 103 8.87 -8.35 8.66
CA LEU A 103 8.97 -6.91 8.88
C LEU A 103 10.30 -6.57 9.57
N PRO A 104 11.00 -5.49 9.17
CA PRO A 104 10.49 -4.37 8.36
C PRO A 104 10.63 -4.51 6.84
N ALA A 105 10.92 -5.69 6.27
CA ALA A 105 11.24 -5.84 4.84
C ALA A 105 10.23 -5.17 3.88
N ALA A 106 8.92 -5.35 4.10
CA ALA A 106 7.88 -4.71 3.29
C ALA A 106 7.87 -3.17 3.41
N TYR A 107 8.22 -2.63 4.58
CA TYR A 107 8.35 -1.18 4.78
C TYR A 107 9.59 -0.63 4.08
N ASP A 108 10.70 -1.37 4.14
CA ASP A 108 11.93 -1.00 3.44
C ASP A 108 11.71 -0.96 1.92
N ASP A 109 10.93 -1.89 1.38
CA ASP A 109 10.60 -1.95 -0.04
C ASP A 109 9.67 -0.80 -0.47
N ALA A 110 8.74 -0.38 0.39
CA ALA A 110 7.90 0.79 0.17
C ALA A 110 8.69 2.11 0.20
N VAL A 111 9.64 2.23 1.13
CA VAL A 111 10.59 3.35 1.18
C VAL A 111 11.49 3.33 -0.06
N GLU A 112 11.92 2.16 -0.52
CA GLU A 112 12.68 2.03 -1.76
C GLU A 112 11.87 2.44 -3.00
N LEU A 113 10.58 2.09 -3.08
CA LEU A 113 9.70 2.59 -4.14
C LEU A 113 9.54 4.11 -4.07
N LEU A 114 9.44 4.68 -2.87
CA LEU A 114 9.43 6.12 -2.69
C LEU A 114 10.75 6.75 -3.17
N TYR A 115 11.91 6.15 -2.87
CA TYR A 115 13.19 6.64 -3.38
C TYR A 115 13.29 6.51 -4.91
N TRP A 116 12.83 5.39 -5.47
CA TRP A 116 12.73 5.22 -6.92
C TRP A 116 11.84 6.31 -7.50
N LEU A 117 10.66 6.54 -6.93
CA LEU A 117 9.79 7.61 -7.38
C LEU A 117 10.42 8.98 -7.17
N LYS A 118 11.17 9.24 -6.11
CA LYS A 118 11.91 10.51 -5.96
C LYS A 118 12.87 10.75 -7.13
N GLN A 119 13.43 9.69 -7.70
CA GLN A 119 14.27 9.77 -8.91
C GLN A 119 13.46 10.00 -10.20
N GLN A 120 12.14 9.83 -10.20
CA GLN A 120 11.24 9.97 -11.37
C GLN A 120 10.21 11.14 -11.27
N THR A 121 9.63 11.36 -10.08
CA THR A 121 8.61 12.31 -9.55
C THR A 121 7.18 12.15 -10.14
N VAL A 122 6.00 12.21 -9.45
CA VAL A 122 5.49 12.73 -8.13
C VAL A 122 4.23 11.97 -7.56
N GLU A 123 4.20 11.54 -6.26
CA GLU A 123 3.05 11.21 -5.31
C GLU A 123 2.71 9.72 -4.89
N LEU A 124 2.12 9.47 -3.69
CA LEU A 124 2.08 8.15 -2.99
C LEU A 124 0.79 7.83 -2.19
N ASN A 125 0.42 6.54 -1.92
CA ASN A 125 -0.64 6.10 -0.97
C ASN A 125 -0.59 4.62 -0.48
N GLY A 126 -1.38 4.26 0.55
CA GLY A 126 -1.68 2.87 0.99
C GLY A 126 -1.49 2.53 2.49
N GLY A 127 -2.51 2.76 3.31
CA GLY A 127 -2.74 2.08 4.60
C GLY A 127 -1.61 2.10 5.65
N ASN A 128 -1.30 0.94 6.22
CA ASN A 128 -0.29 0.76 7.26
C ASN A 128 1.14 1.01 6.73
N ILE A 129 1.45 0.50 5.54
CA ILE A 129 2.74 0.72 4.88
C ILE A 129 2.93 2.21 4.56
N ALA A 130 1.89 2.91 4.10
CA ALA A 130 1.93 4.35 3.87
C ALA A 130 2.08 5.15 5.16
N TYR A 131 1.43 4.73 6.25
CA TYR A 131 1.63 5.34 7.57
C TYR A 131 3.11 5.24 8.01
N ARG A 132 3.69 4.03 7.97
CA ARG A 132 5.10 3.85 8.38
C ARG A 132 6.09 4.49 7.41
N THR A 133 5.83 4.44 6.10
CA THR A 133 6.62 5.15 5.09
C THR A 133 6.56 6.66 5.31
N GLY A 134 5.38 7.22 5.62
CA GLY A 134 5.21 8.62 5.99
C GLY A 134 6.01 9.01 7.24
N LEU A 135 5.97 8.18 8.28
CA LEU A 135 6.74 8.39 9.51
C LEU A 135 8.25 8.33 9.26
N CYS A 136 8.75 7.31 8.56
CA CYS A 136 10.16 7.14 8.25
C CYS A 136 10.69 8.21 7.30
N SER A 137 9.82 8.74 6.42
CA SER A 137 10.22 9.76 5.44
C SER A 137 10.10 11.21 5.95
N SER A 138 9.48 11.43 7.10
CA SER A 138 9.28 12.76 7.67
C SER A 138 10.58 13.49 8.07
N ASP A 139 11.66 12.75 8.32
CA ASP A 139 13.00 13.30 8.59
C ASP A 139 13.90 13.33 7.34
N LEU A 140 13.40 12.86 6.19
CA LEU A 140 14.14 12.87 4.93
C LEU A 140 13.87 14.18 4.16
N ASP A 141 14.91 14.75 3.54
CA ASP A 141 14.71 15.82 2.55
C ASP A 141 14.19 15.19 1.24
N LEU A 142 12.88 15.24 1.03
CA LEU A 142 12.20 14.64 -0.11
C LEU A 142 12.13 15.55 -1.34
N LYS A 143 12.65 16.78 -1.29
CA LYS A 143 12.55 17.73 -2.41
C LYS A 143 13.05 17.12 -3.73
N PRO A 144 12.33 17.34 -4.85
CA PRO A 144 11.13 18.20 -5.00
C PRO A 144 9.79 17.54 -4.62
N VAL A 145 9.79 16.29 -4.12
CA VAL A 145 8.57 15.54 -3.78
C VAL A 145 8.01 16.00 -2.44
N LYS A 146 6.69 16.22 -2.39
CA LYS A 146 5.94 16.42 -1.16
C LYS A 146 4.84 15.37 -1.07
N ILE A 147 4.73 14.68 0.06
CA ILE A 147 3.57 13.83 0.34
C ILE A 147 2.39 14.75 0.65
N ALA A 148 1.39 14.78 -0.24
CA ALA A 148 0.23 15.66 -0.11
C ALA A 148 -0.77 15.16 0.93
N GLU A 149 -1.05 13.86 0.90
CA GLU A 149 -1.99 13.16 1.77
C GLU A 149 -1.64 11.67 1.90
N ILE A 150 -2.21 11.01 2.90
CA ILE A 150 -2.14 9.56 3.11
C ILE A 150 -3.56 9.04 3.20
N ILE A 151 -3.93 8.10 2.33
CA ILE A 151 -5.23 7.42 2.38
C ILE A 151 -5.04 5.98 2.89
N MET A 152 -5.74 5.66 3.98
CA MET A 152 -5.77 4.35 4.58
C MET A 152 -7.18 3.76 4.45
N ASN A 153 -7.32 2.74 3.60
CA ASN A 153 -8.57 2.00 3.47
C ASN A 153 -8.47 0.70 4.25
N GLN A 154 -9.12 0.64 5.42
CA GLN A 154 -9.07 -0.49 6.36
C GLN A 154 -7.63 -0.88 6.71
N PRO A 155 -6.87 0.03 7.36
CA PRO A 155 -5.49 -0.25 7.70
C PRO A 155 -5.39 -1.45 8.63
N PHE A 156 -4.51 -2.39 8.29
CA PHE A 156 -4.27 -3.59 9.10
C PHE A 156 -3.40 -3.25 10.30
N PHE A 157 -4.04 -2.81 11.39
CA PHE A 157 -3.44 -2.61 12.71
C PHE A 157 -3.85 -3.74 13.66
N GLY A 158 -3.12 -3.90 14.75
CA GLY A 158 -3.30 -5.01 15.69
C GLY A 158 -3.00 -4.64 17.13
N GLY A 159 -2.86 -5.67 17.95
CA GLY A 159 -2.55 -5.58 19.38
C GLY A 159 -2.80 -6.93 20.06
N GLU A 160 -2.11 -7.24 21.15
CA GLU A 160 -2.34 -8.52 21.84
C GLU A 160 -3.75 -8.62 22.43
N ARG A 161 -4.23 -7.52 23.03
CA ARG A 161 -5.61 -7.45 23.54
C ARG A 161 -6.58 -7.32 22.37
N ARG A 162 -7.61 -8.15 22.38
CA ARG A 162 -8.75 -8.04 21.45
C ARG A 162 -9.61 -6.83 21.75
N THR A 163 -10.00 -6.13 20.70
CA THR A 163 -10.99 -5.06 20.70
C THR A 163 -12.42 -5.61 20.74
N LYS A 164 -13.42 -4.73 20.86
CA LYS A 164 -14.82 -5.16 20.90
C LYS A 164 -15.27 -5.66 19.53
N SER A 165 -14.87 -4.97 18.46
CA SER A 165 -15.14 -5.40 17.07
C SER A 165 -14.56 -6.78 16.77
N GLU A 166 -13.31 -7.06 17.17
CA GLU A 166 -12.70 -8.40 16.98
C GLU A 166 -13.44 -9.51 17.73
N ILE A 167 -13.98 -9.24 18.92
CA ILE A 167 -14.75 -10.21 19.70
C ILE A 167 -16.13 -10.42 19.07
N ALA A 168 -16.80 -9.33 18.69
CA ALA A 168 -18.13 -9.38 18.08
C ALA A 168 -18.13 -10.10 16.73
N LEU A 169 -17.05 -9.95 15.96
CA LEU A 169 -16.87 -10.52 14.62
C LEU A 169 -15.88 -11.70 14.64
N ALA A 170 -15.81 -12.45 15.75
CA ALA A 170 -14.88 -13.57 15.89
C ALA A 170 -15.06 -14.69 14.84
N ASN A 171 -16.28 -14.82 14.28
CA ASN A 171 -16.64 -15.78 13.25
C ASN A 171 -16.77 -15.15 11.85
N ASP A 172 -16.11 -14.01 11.59
CA ASP A 172 -16.14 -13.36 10.28
C ASP A 172 -15.58 -14.30 9.18
N GLU A 173 -16.40 -14.59 8.17
CA GLU A 173 -16.08 -15.59 7.14
C GLU A 173 -14.90 -15.20 6.23
N VAL A 174 -14.50 -13.93 6.25
CA VAL A 174 -13.42 -13.38 5.40
C VAL A 174 -12.13 -13.20 6.22
N LEU A 175 -12.23 -12.73 7.45
CA LEU A 175 -11.13 -12.34 8.32
C LEU A 175 -11.18 -13.08 9.66
N HIS A 176 -11.09 -14.42 9.63
CA HIS A 176 -11.02 -15.24 10.84
C HIS A 176 -9.82 -14.86 11.74
N MET A 177 -10.08 -14.65 13.04
CA MET A 177 -9.06 -14.22 14.01
C MET A 177 -7.82 -15.13 14.09
N PRO A 178 -7.92 -16.48 14.01
CA PRO A 178 -6.74 -17.34 13.97
C PRO A 178 -5.86 -17.12 12.73
N VAL A 179 -6.46 -16.78 11.58
CA VAL A 179 -5.72 -16.48 10.34
C VAL A 179 -5.00 -15.15 10.50
N VAL A 180 -5.67 -14.15 11.08
CA VAL A 180 -5.09 -12.85 11.40
C VAL A 180 -3.89 -12.98 12.34
N ASP A 181 -4.01 -13.80 13.39
CA ASP A 181 -2.92 -14.05 14.34
C ASP A 181 -1.73 -14.73 13.67
N LEU A 182 -2.01 -15.69 12.79
CA LEU A 182 -0.99 -16.36 12.01
C LEU A 182 -0.27 -15.36 11.09
N CYS A 183 -1.00 -14.50 10.36
CA CYS A 183 -0.40 -13.45 9.54
C CYS A 183 0.53 -12.56 10.36
N TRP A 184 0.10 -12.09 11.54
CA TRP A 184 0.95 -11.29 12.41
C TRP A 184 2.18 -12.04 12.92
N ASN A 185 2.02 -13.29 13.33
CA ASN A 185 3.12 -14.13 13.83
C ASN A 185 4.14 -14.44 12.72
N LEU A 186 3.70 -14.57 11.47
CA LEU A 186 4.58 -14.72 10.32
C LEU A 186 5.26 -13.40 9.95
N ALA A 187 4.54 -12.27 10.01
CA ALA A 187 5.04 -10.97 9.58
C ALA A 187 6.00 -10.31 10.57
N LEU A 188 5.75 -10.39 11.87
CA LEU A 188 6.55 -9.70 12.89
C LEU A 188 7.98 -10.23 12.99
N PRO A 189 8.93 -9.45 13.54
CA PRO A 189 10.26 -9.96 13.90
C PRO A 189 10.17 -11.24 14.74
N LEU A 190 11.17 -12.13 14.60
CA LEU A 190 11.18 -13.37 15.37
C LEU A 190 11.09 -13.08 16.88
N ARG A 191 10.16 -13.77 17.55
CA ARG A 191 9.85 -13.64 19.00
C ARG A 191 9.17 -12.32 19.40
N ALA A 192 8.84 -11.44 18.46
CA ALA A 192 7.97 -10.29 18.75
C ALA A 192 6.51 -10.75 18.87
N ASN A 193 5.73 -10.01 19.68
CA ASN A 193 4.30 -10.18 19.81
C ASN A 193 3.56 -8.98 19.16
N ARG A 194 2.23 -8.99 19.18
CA ARG A 194 1.41 -7.96 18.53
C ARG A 194 1.33 -6.64 19.27
N ASP A 195 2.06 -6.47 20.38
CA ASP A 195 2.23 -5.15 21.00
C ASP A 195 3.46 -4.39 20.44
N HIS A 196 4.14 -4.97 19.45
CA HIS A 196 5.25 -4.33 18.74
C HIS A 196 4.83 -3.01 18.06
N GLU A 197 5.74 -2.05 17.91
CA GLU A 197 5.49 -0.76 17.22
C GLU A 197 5.13 -0.87 15.71
N TYR A 198 5.05 -2.10 15.17
CA TYR A 198 4.72 -2.38 13.78
C TYR A 198 3.22 -2.67 13.60
N THR A 199 2.58 -3.15 14.67
CA THR A 199 1.16 -3.52 14.73
C THR A 199 0.30 -2.39 15.29
N ILE A 200 0.83 -1.64 16.26
CA ILE A 200 0.10 -0.57 16.94
C ILE A 200 0.65 0.80 16.49
N PRO A 201 -0.17 1.66 15.86
CA PRO A 201 0.29 2.92 15.29
C PRO A 201 0.74 3.96 16.34
N MET A 202 0.26 3.86 17.58
CA MET A 202 0.43 4.87 18.65
C MET A 202 1.34 4.42 19.81
N THR A 203 1.99 3.25 19.73
CA THR A 203 2.94 2.83 20.77
C THR A 203 4.15 3.77 20.77
N GLN A 204 4.70 4.07 21.96
CA GLN A 204 5.97 4.78 22.06
C GLN A 204 7.05 3.96 21.35
N GLY A 205 7.56 4.49 20.25
CA GLY A 205 8.52 3.86 19.36
C GLY A 205 9.42 4.92 18.72
N ALA A 206 10.33 4.47 17.86
CA ALA A 206 11.37 5.36 17.30
C ALA A 206 10.78 6.56 16.54
N TYR A 207 9.58 6.41 15.97
CA TYR A 207 8.96 7.40 15.08
C TYR A 207 7.71 8.08 15.65
N THR A 208 7.33 7.87 16.92
CA THR A 208 6.09 8.46 17.49
C THR A 208 6.09 10.00 17.42
N HIS A 209 7.25 10.63 17.55
CA HIS A 209 7.39 12.09 17.45
C HIS A 209 7.08 12.64 16.04
N ASN A 210 7.15 11.79 15.02
CA ASN A 210 6.90 12.14 13.63
C ASN A 210 5.41 12.13 13.24
N ILE A 211 4.53 11.61 14.10
CA ILE A 211 3.07 11.61 13.85
C ILE A 211 2.56 13.03 13.61
N SER A 212 3.07 14.00 14.38
CA SER A 212 2.73 15.42 14.24
C SER A 212 3.20 16.06 12.92
N LYS A 213 4.15 15.41 12.23
CA LYS A 213 4.72 15.85 10.96
C LYS A 213 4.03 15.23 9.75
N LEU A 214 3.10 14.29 9.93
CA LEU A 214 2.40 13.65 8.83
C LEU A 214 1.54 14.66 8.06
N PRO A 215 1.41 14.49 6.73
CA PRO A 215 0.45 15.26 5.94
C PRO A 215 -0.99 14.84 6.30
N LYS A 216 -1.99 15.41 5.60
CA LYS A 216 -3.39 15.04 5.84
C LYS A 216 -3.58 13.53 5.70
N VAL A 217 -4.25 12.90 6.65
CA VAL A 217 -4.54 11.47 6.64
C VAL A 217 -6.04 11.25 6.56
N LEU A 218 -6.51 10.53 5.52
CA LEU A 218 -7.87 10.02 5.42
C LEU A 218 -7.88 8.56 5.81
N ILE A 219 -8.68 8.20 6.80
CA ILE A 219 -8.88 6.82 7.24
C ILE A 219 -10.31 6.42 6.89
N ARG A 220 -10.47 5.33 6.14
CA ARG A 220 -11.78 4.72 5.86
C ARG A 220 -11.86 3.37 6.55
N GLY A 221 -12.89 3.19 7.36
CA GLY A 221 -13.27 1.92 7.97
C GLY A 221 -14.62 1.43 7.44
N PHE A 222 -15.00 0.21 7.79
CA PHE A 222 -16.28 -0.40 7.47
C PHE A 222 -16.89 -0.97 8.76
N GLU A 223 -18.19 -0.77 8.99
CA GLU A 223 -18.85 -1.13 10.25
C GLU A 223 -18.84 -2.64 10.54
N GLY A 224 -18.70 -3.48 9.50
CA GLY A 224 -18.53 -4.93 9.61
C GLY A 224 -17.08 -5.42 9.56
N ASP A 225 -16.09 -4.54 9.76
CA ASP A 225 -14.67 -4.92 9.79
C ASP A 225 -14.25 -5.30 11.22
N PRO A 226 -13.67 -6.50 11.46
CA PRO A 226 -13.12 -6.85 12.77
C PRO A 226 -12.10 -5.84 13.31
N PHE A 227 -11.41 -5.09 12.45
CA PHE A 227 -10.40 -4.10 12.82
C PHE A 227 -10.94 -2.68 13.04
N LEU A 228 -12.27 -2.47 13.04
CA LEU A 228 -12.87 -1.15 13.19
C LEU A 228 -12.35 -0.36 14.41
N ASP A 229 -12.14 -1.04 15.53
CA ASP A 229 -11.69 -0.44 16.79
C ASP A 229 -10.15 -0.23 16.88
N ARG A 230 -9.39 -0.60 15.85
CA ARG A 230 -7.92 -0.51 15.81
C ARG A 230 -7.42 0.80 15.21
#